data_AF-D5V537-F1
#
_entry.id   AF-D5V537-F1
#
_cell.length_a   1.000
_cell.length_b   1.000
_cell.length_c   1.000
_cell.angle_alpha   90.00
_cell.angle_beta   90.00
_cell.angle_gamma   90.00
#
_symmetry.space_group_name_H-M   'P 1'
#
loop_
_entity.id
_entity.type
_entity.pdbx_description
1 polymer ?
#
loop_
_entity_poly.entity_id
_entity_poly.type
_entity_poly.pdbx_seq_one_letter_code
_entity_poly.pdbx_strand_id
1 'polypeptide(L)'
;MNKIVLKSNENKKFSLYCPFTNEKLDNDNNSFEIYEGAGNYLFSMCEDCLFFDAGNNDEIERYWKDSAIEAIEKFVKNHSDENILIIEISDKNDTYYYGFLNEENLELSTEEIQKKFIK
;
A
#
# COMPACT_ATOMS: atom_id res chain seq x y z
N MET A 1 -13.69 0.37 4.50
CA MET A 1 -12.26 0.26 4.13
C MET A 1 -11.56 -0.60 5.15
N ASN A 2 -10.86 -1.65 4.71
CA ASN A 2 -10.02 -2.49 5.58
C ASN A 2 -8.61 -1.88 5.62
N LYS A 3 -8.34 -1.03 6.62
CA LYS A 3 -7.07 -0.29 6.75
C LYS A 3 -6.32 -0.71 8.00
N ILE A 4 -5.01 -0.90 7.88
CA ILE A 4 -4.09 -1.05 9.00
C ILE A 4 -3.03 0.04 8.98
N VAL A 5 -2.54 0.41 10.16
CA VAL A 5 -1.44 1.38 10.34
C VAL A 5 -0.23 0.65 10.90
N LEU A 6 0.89 0.69 10.18
CA LEU A 6 2.15 0.09 10.61
C LEU A 6 3.13 1.20 11.00
N LYS A 7 3.96 0.91 12.01
CA LYS A 7 5.05 1.80 12.41
C LYS A 7 6.32 1.44 11.66
N SER A 8 6.94 2.43 11.01
CA SER A 8 8.28 2.31 10.45
C SER A 8 9.29 2.01 11.56
N ASN A 9 10.26 1.14 11.27
CA ASN A 9 11.44 0.90 12.10
C ASN A 9 12.67 1.37 11.30
N GLU A 10 12.88 2.68 11.32
CA GLU A 10 13.80 3.46 10.46
C GLU A 10 15.28 3.01 10.44
N ASN A 11 15.68 2.11 11.34
CA ASN A 11 17.08 1.74 11.57
C ASN A 11 17.51 0.41 10.92
N LYS A 12 16.69 -0.19 10.05
CA LYS A 12 16.98 -1.49 9.43
C LYS A 12 16.79 -1.46 7.92
N LYS A 13 17.73 -2.08 7.20
CA LYS A 13 17.54 -2.51 5.81
C LYS A 13 16.25 -3.32 5.72
N PHE A 14 15.36 -2.89 4.85
CA PHE A 14 14.13 -3.59 4.54
C PHE A 14 13.84 -3.60 3.04
N SER A 15 13.03 -4.57 2.63
CA SER A 15 12.34 -4.62 1.34
C SER A 15 10.84 -4.82 1.59
N LEU A 16 10.03 -4.38 0.62
CA LEU A 16 8.58 -4.52 0.67
C LEU A 16 8.12 -5.73 -0.14
N TYR A 17 7.05 -6.36 0.32
CA TYR A 17 6.50 -7.58 -0.29
C TYR A 17 4.97 -7.54 -0.27
N CYS A 18 4.31 -8.15 -1.25
CA CYS A 18 2.87 -8.38 -1.16
C CYS A 18 2.55 -9.26 0.06
N PRO A 19 1.64 -8.84 0.98
CA PRO A 19 1.34 -9.62 2.17
C PRO A 19 0.63 -10.95 1.89
N PHE A 20 -0.11 -11.03 0.77
CA PHE A 20 -0.87 -12.21 0.37
C PHE A 20 -0.01 -13.21 -0.40
N THR A 21 0.72 -12.76 -1.43
CA THR A 21 1.48 -13.65 -2.31
C THR A 21 2.94 -13.82 -1.91
N ASN A 22 3.45 -12.97 -1.00
CA ASN A 22 4.84 -12.97 -0.55
C ASN A 22 5.87 -12.63 -1.65
N GLU A 23 5.40 -12.09 -2.78
CA GLU A 23 6.23 -11.59 -3.87
C GLU A 23 6.87 -10.25 -3.52
N LYS A 24 8.13 -10.06 -3.93
CA LYS A 24 8.89 -8.84 -3.64
C LYS A 24 8.39 -7.70 -4.52
N LEU A 25 8.13 -6.54 -3.92
CA LEU A 25 7.83 -5.29 -4.64
C LEU A 25 9.15 -4.64 -5.05
N ASP A 26 9.16 -3.93 -6.16
CA ASP A 26 10.36 -3.22 -6.58
C ASP A 26 10.51 -1.93 -5.78
N ASN A 27 11.38 -1.97 -4.77
CA ASN A 27 11.70 -0.85 -3.90
C ASN A 27 13.19 -0.87 -3.53
N ASP A 28 13.77 0.31 -3.37
CA ASP A 28 15.14 0.45 -2.88
C ASP A 28 15.26 -0.05 -1.43
N ASN A 29 16.45 -0.53 -1.06
CA ASN A 29 16.69 -0.95 0.32
C ASN A 29 16.52 0.26 1.25
N ASN A 30 15.59 0.16 2.21
CA ASN A 30 15.15 1.24 3.10
C ASN A 30 14.24 2.31 2.46
N SER A 31 13.69 2.07 1.27
CA SER A 31 12.70 2.97 0.65
C SER A 31 11.29 2.43 0.80
N PHE A 32 10.35 3.30 1.15
CA PHE A 32 8.92 3.03 1.11
C PHE A 32 8.31 3.32 -0.28
N GLU A 33 9.07 3.93 -1.18
CA GLU A 33 8.64 4.14 -2.55
C GLU A 33 8.68 2.82 -3.32
N ILE A 34 7.57 2.48 -3.98
CA ILE A 34 7.47 1.32 -4.87
C ILE A 34 7.56 1.83 -6.30
N TYR A 35 8.52 1.31 -7.04
CA TYR A 35 8.72 1.59 -8.46
C TYR A 35 7.85 0.67 -9.33
N GLU A 36 7.73 -0.61 -8.96
CA GLU A 36 6.87 -1.59 -9.64
C GLU A 36 6.19 -2.53 -8.63
N GLY A 37 4.91 -2.81 -8.87
CA GLY A 37 4.11 -3.74 -8.06
C GLY A 37 4.36 -5.22 -8.41
N ALA A 38 4.00 -6.12 -7.51
CA ALA A 38 4.00 -7.57 -7.73
C ALA A 38 2.87 -8.26 -6.97
N GLY A 39 2.44 -9.43 -7.45
CA GLY A 39 1.32 -10.19 -6.89
C GLY A 39 0.01 -9.41 -6.92
N ASN A 40 -0.69 -9.38 -5.78
CA ASN A 40 -2.00 -8.72 -5.66
C ASN A 40 -1.89 -7.22 -5.36
N TYR A 41 -0.83 -6.57 -5.86
CA TYR A 41 -0.62 -5.15 -5.68
C TYR A 41 -1.60 -4.34 -6.52
N LEU A 42 -2.25 -3.34 -5.91
CA LEU A 42 -3.19 -2.44 -6.60
C LEU A 42 -2.62 -1.05 -6.81
N PHE A 43 -2.00 -0.46 -5.80
CA PHE A 43 -1.51 0.92 -5.87
C PHE A 43 -0.55 1.26 -4.73
N SER A 44 0.19 2.37 -4.89
CA SER A 44 0.92 3.03 -3.81
C SER A 44 0.92 4.53 -3.98
N MET A 45 0.80 5.24 -2.85
CA MET A 45 0.75 6.70 -2.80
C MET A 45 1.56 7.21 -1.61
N CYS A 46 2.04 8.44 -1.69
CA CYS A 46 2.47 9.24 -0.56
C CYS A 46 1.48 10.40 -0.37
N GLU A 47 1.45 10.99 0.82
CA GLU A 47 0.56 12.11 1.18
C GLU A 47 0.68 13.30 0.20
N ASP A 48 1.90 13.58 -0.28
CA ASP A 48 2.22 14.70 -1.17
C ASP A 48 2.62 14.28 -2.60
N CYS A 49 2.67 12.98 -2.93
CA CYS A 49 3.02 12.51 -4.29
C CYS A 49 2.34 11.20 -4.69
N LEU A 50 2.08 11.04 -6.00
CA LEU A 50 1.59 9.81 -6.61
C LEU A 50 2.74 9.14 -7.36
N PHE A 51 2.96 7.84 -7.13
CA PHE A 51 4.01 7.09 -7.80
C PHE A 51 3.51 6.65 -9.19
N PHE A 52 3.79 7.45 -10.21
CA PHE A 52 3.09 7.46 -11.51
C PHE A 52 3.00 6.12 -12.27
N ASP A 53 3.86 5.12 -11.98
CA ASP A 53 3.92 3.85 -12.73
C ASP A 53 3.42 2.62 -11.93
N ALA A 54 2.63 2.82 -10.88
CA ALA A 54 2.27 1.72 -9.98
C ALA A 54 0.77 1.38 -9.97
N GLY A 55 0.37 0.38 -10.77
CA GLY A 55 -0.96 -0.24 -10.72
C GLY A 55 -2.12 0.66 -11.15
N ASN A 56 -3.12 0.84 -10.28
CA ASN A 56 -4.36 1.60 -10.52
C ASN A 56 -4.23 3.09 -10.18
N ASN A 57 -3.00 3.60 -10.09
CA ASN A 57 -2.70 4.98 -9.73
C ASN A 57 -3.37 6.02 -10.65
N ASP A 58 -3.51 5.73 -11.95
CA ASP A 58 -4.27 6.55 -12.91
C ASP A 58 -5.73 6.78 -12.52
N GLU A 59 -6.37 5.80 -11.87
CA GLU A 59 -7.75 5.94 -11.41
C GLU A 59 -7.80 6.81 -10.15
N ILE A 60 -6.92 6.52 -9.19
CA ILE A 60 -6.89 7.21 -7.91
C ILE A 60 -6.52 8.69 -8.09
N GLU A 61 -5.62 9.00 -9.04
CA GLU A 61 -5.26 10.38 -9.41
C GLU A 61 -6.48 11.21 -9.82
N ARG A 62 -7.48 10.62 -10.49
CA ARG A 62 -8.73 11.33 -10.87
C ARG A 62 -9.56 11.73 -9.66
N TYR A 63 -9.40 11.03 -8.53
CA TYR A 63 -10.08 11.33 -7.28
C TYR A 63 -9.26 12.26 -6.38
N TRP A 64 -7.97 12.40 -6.65
CA TRP A 64 -7.04 13.17 -5.85
C TRP A 64 -7.21 14.67 -6.15
N LYS A 65 -7.59 15.42 -5.10
CA LYS A 65 -7.74 16.87 -5.14
C LYS A 65 -6.87 17.51 -4.07
N ASP A 66 -7.18 17.20 -2.82
CA ASP A 66 -6.57 17.84 -1.65
C ASP A 66 -6.03 16.81 -0.63
N SER A 67 -6.31 15.51 -0.80
CA SER A 67 -5.95 14.47 0.16
C SER A 67 -5.83 13.08 -0.48
N ALA A 68 -4.69 12.41 -0.24
CA ALA A 68 -4.44 11.05 -0.71
C ALA A 68 -5.44 10.06 -0.11
N ILE A 69 -5.75 10.17 1.18
CA ILE A 69 -6.68 9.25 1.84
C ILE A 69 -8.11 9.39 1.30
N GLU A 70 -8.58 10.60 0.98
CA GLU A 70 -9.90 10.79 0.36
C GLU A 70 -9.98 10.18 -1.05
N ALA A 71 -8.88 10.22 -1.81
CA ALA A 71 -8.80 9.60 -3.12
C ALA A 71 -8.88 8.07 -3.01
N ILE A 72 -8.14 7.50 -2.06
CA ILE A 72 -8.17 6.06 -1.74
C ILE A 72 -9.56 5.63 -1.27
N GLU A 73 -10.21 6.40 -0.41
CA GLU A 73 -11.57 6.08 0.06
C GLU A 73 -12.58 6.04 -1.09
N LYS A 74 -12.47 6.95 -2.06
CA LYS A 74 -13.31 6.93 -3.26
C LYS A 74 -13.02 5.72 -4.15
N PHE A 75 -11.74 5.39 -4.33
CA PHE A 75 -11.32 4.19 -5.07
C PHE A 75 -11.91 2.93 -4.43
N VAL A 76 -11.68 2.72 -3.13
CA VAL A 76 -12.21 1.54 -2.39
C VAL A 76 -13.75 1.52 -2.40
N LYS A 77 -14.41 2.67 -2.40
CA LYS A 77 -15.88 2.73 -2.51
C LYS A 77 -16.38 2.33 -3.89
N ASN A 78 -15.66 2.68 -4.95
CA ASN A 78 -16.01 2.30 -6.32
C ASN A 78 -15.71 0.82 -6.61
N HIS A 79 -14.76 0.23 -5.90
CA HIS A 79 -14.41 -1.19 -5.90
C HIS A 79 -14.94 -1.92 -4.65
N SER A 80 -16.19 -1.60 -4.25
CA SER A 80 -16.76 -2.10 -3.00
C SER A 80 -17.05 -3.61 -2.97
N ASP A 81 -17.05 -4.24 -4.14
CA ASP A 81 -17.15 -5.68 -4.35
C ASP A 81 -15.81 -6.41 -4.16
N GLU A 82 -14.70 -5.67 -4.09
CA GLU A 82 -13.36 -6.20 -3.85
C GLU A 82 -12.98 -6.18 -2.37
N ASN A 83 -12.23 -7.19 -1.93
CA ASN A 83 -11.65 -7.24 -0.58
C ASN A 83 -10.27 -6.57 -0.60
N ILE A 84 -10.25 -5.23 -0.49
CA ILE A 84 -9.02 -4.45 -0.57
C ILE A 84 -8.45 -4.19 0.84
N LEU A 85 -7.21 -4.61 1.06
CA LEU A 85 -6.39 -4.24 2.22
C LEU A 85 -5.64 -2.93 1.92
N ILE A 86 -5.76 -1.96 2.82
CA ILE A 86 -4.98 -0.73 2.82
C ILE A 86 -3.94 -0.79 3.94
N ILE A 87 -2.67 -0.60 3.59
CA ILE A 87 -1.57 -0.45 4.55
C ILE A 87 -1.16 1.02 4.55
N GLU A 88 -1.16 1.63 5.73
CA GLU A 88 -0.65 2.99 5.98
C GLU A 88 0.66 2.89 6.76
N ILE A 89 1.70 3.61 6.31
CA ILE A 89 2.98 3.74 7.00
C ILE A 89 3.32 5.21 7.12
N SER A 90 3.52 5.69 8.34
CA SER A 90 4.14 7.00 8.58
C SER A 90 5.64 6.83 8.80
N ASP A 91 6.45 7.54 8.03
CA ASP A 91 7.91 7.61 8.15
C ASP A 91 8.35 9.07 8.27
N LYS A 92 8.75 9.48 9.50
CA LYS A 92 9.13 10.86 9.89
C LYS A 92 8.16 11.96 9.46
N ASN A 93 8.25 12.34 8.19
CA ASN A 93 7.60 13.48 7.57
C ASN A 93 6.54 13.06 6.53
N ASP A 94 6.57 11.81 6.08
CA ASP A 94 5.75 11.33 4.97
C ASP A 94 4.83 10.20 5.42
N THR A 95 3.63 10.15 4.83
CA THR A 95 2.69 9.04 4.98
C THR A 95 2.54 8.31 3.67
N TYR A 96 2.81 7.01 3.67
CA TYR A 96 2.69 6.11 2.54
C TYR A 96 1.45 5.24 2.67
N TYR A 97 0.77 5.02 1.56
CA TYR A 97 -0.40 4.17 1.45
C TYR A 97 -0.19 3.11 0.38
N TYR A 98 -0.62 1.89 0.66
CA TYR A 98 -0.53 0.76 -0.26
C TYR A 98 -1.86 0.01 -0.31
N GLY A 99 -2.31 -0.32 -1.52
CA GLY A 99 -3.49 -1.15 -1.74
C GLY A 99 -3.13 -2.56 -2.21
N PHE A 100 -3.75 -3.57 -1.63
CA PHE A 100 -3.60 -4.97 -2.03
C PHE A 100 -4.96 -5.68 -2.12
N LEU A 101 -5.15 -6.48 -3.17
CA LEU A 101 -6.35 -7.30 -3.34
C LEU A 101 -6.23 -8.61 -2.55
N ASN A 102 -7.21 -8.89 -1.69
CA ASN A 102 -7.31 -10.14 -0.94
C ASN A 102 -8.28 -11.11 -1.62
N GLU A 103 -7.90 -11.62 -2.80
CA GLU A 103 -8.74 -12.54 -3.60
C GLU A 103 -9.15 -13.80 -2.82
N GLU A 104 -8.24 -14.32 -2.01
CA GLU A 104 -8.46 -15.54 -1.23
C GLU A 104 -9.18 -15.30 0.10
N ASN A 105 -9.55 -14.06 0.43
CA ASN A 105 -10.19 -13.67 1.69
C ASN A 105 -9.42 -14.17 2.93
N LEU A 106 -8.10 -14.12 2.88
CA LEU A 106 -7.22 -14.52 3.98
C LEU A 106 -7.42 -13.59 5.18
N GLU A 107 -7.73 -14.17 6.33
CA GLU A 107 -7.76 -13.46 7.61
C GLU A 107 -6.36 -13.45 8.23
N LEU A 108 -5.60 -12.39 7.96
CA LEU A 108 -4.28 -12.17 8.55
C LEU A 108 -4.38 -11.15 9.68
N SER A 109 -3.73 -11.42 10.81
CA SER A 109 -3.57 -10.42 11.87
C SER A 109 -2.65 -9.29 11.42
N THR A 110 -2.77 -8.12 12.06
CA THR A 110 -1.89 -6.97 11.79
C THR A 110 -0.40 -7.33 11.94
N GLU A 111 -0.06 -8.18 12.92
CA GLU A 111 1.33 -8.63 13.14
C GLU A 111 1.84 -9.52 11.99
N GLU A 112 0.97 -10.37 11.44
CA GLU A 112 1.31 -11.21 10.28
C GLU A 112 1.48 -10.37 9.03
N ILE A 113 0.58 -9.41 8.79
CA ILE A 113 0.69 -8.48 7.67
C ILE A 113 2.00 -7.70 7.77
N GLN A 114 2.34 -7.17 8.96
CA GLN A 114 3.59 -6.43 9.15
C GLN A 114 4.83 -7.30 8.83
N LYS A 115 4.89 -8.54 9.34
CA LYS A 115 6.01 -9.47 9.10
C LYS A 115 6.11 -9.91 7.63
N LYS A 116 4.99 -10.00 6.93
CA LYS A 116 4.94 -10.37 5.51
C LYS A 116 5.30 -9.18 4.62
N PHE A 117 4.81 -7.98 4.95
CA PHE A 117 4.95 -6.76 4.16
C PHE A 117 6.37 -6.19 4.23
N ILE A 118 6.98 -6.09 5.43
CA ILE A 118 8.29 -5.48 5.64
C ILE A 118 9.28 -6.55 6.10
N LYS A 119 10.35 -6.80 5.33
CA LYS A 119 11.39 -7.79 5.65
C LYS A 119 12.79 -7.26 5.55
#